data_AF-A0A3M0J7M6-F1
#
_entry.id   AF-A0A3M0J7M6-F1
#
_cell.length_a   1.000
_cell.length_b   1.000
_cell.length_c   1.000
_cell.angle_alpha   90.00
_cell.angle_beta   90.00
_cell.angle_gamma   90.00
#
_symmetry.space_group_name_H-M   'P 1'
#
loop_
_entity.id
_entity.type
_entity.pdbx_description
1 polymer ?
#
loop_
_entity_poly.entity_id
_entity_poly.type
_entity_poly.pdbx_seq_one_letter_code
_entity_poly.pdbx_strand_id
1 'polypeptide(L)'
;MGERRCAAVRVLVLQAAWALAGGQVRYSVPEEAEAGTVVGRLAQDLGLEAGEAEARRLRLVAQGRRASVELSGASGALLLSSRLDREQLCAKSAPCALRLEVLLERPLRVFHVELEVTDINDNAPVFPAQRKNLSIAELTTLPGSRFPLEGASDADIGANAQLSYTLSPSEHFLSGYTKIE
;
A
#
# COMPACT_ATOMS: atom_id res chain seq x y z
N MET A 1 32.73 -3.62 -48.62
CA MET A 1 33.50 -3.03 -47.51
C MET A 1 32.56 -2.15 -46.73
N GLY A 2 32.13 -2.57 -45.53
CA GLY A 2 31.11 -1.87 -44.76
C GLY A 2 30.70 -2.69 -43.54
N GLU A 3 31.68 -3.02 -42.70
CA GLU A 3 31.46 -3.62 -41.38
C GLU A 3 30.55 -2.72 -40.55
N ARG A 4 29.36 -3.21 -40.19
CA ARG A 4 28.57 -2.64 -39.10
C ARG A 4 28.89 -3.42 -37.84
N ARG A 5 29.82 -2.88 -37.04
CA ARG A 5 30.13 -3.37 -35.71
C ARG A 5 29.26 -2.67 -34.65
N CYS A 6 28.81 -3.50 -33.72
CA CYS A 6 28.55 -3.23 -32.30
C CYS A 6 27.46 -2.22 -31.90
N ALA A 7 26.43 -2.73 -31.22
CA ALA A 7 26.31 -2.56 -29.77
C ALA A 7 25.35 -3.62 -29.19
N ALA A 8 25.89 -4.74 -28.71
CA ALA A 8 25.11 -5.66 -27.88
C ALA A 8 25.03 -5.04 -26.48
N VAL A 9 23.89 -4.43 -26.15
CA VAL A 9 23.60 -3.94 -24.81
C VAL A 9 23.41 -5.16 -23.91
N ARG A 10 24.43 -5.49 -23.12
CA ARG A 10 24.31 -6.47 -22.03
C ARG A 10 23.46 -5.84 -20.93
N VAL A 11 22.18 -6.22 -20.88
CA VAL A 11 21.31 -5.93 -19.73
C VAL A 11 21.85 -6.76 -18.56
N LEU A 12 22.56 -6.10 -17.64
CA LEU A 12 22.92 -6.66 -16.36
C LEU A 12 21.68 -6.64 -15.46
N VAL A 13 20.99 -7.78 -15.37
CA VAL A 13 19.97 -7.98 -14.34
C VAL A 13 20.70 -8.22 -13.02
N LEU A 14 20.75 -7.19 -12.17
CA LEU A 14 21.21 -7.31 -10.79
C LEU A 14 20.17 -8.11 -10.00
N GLN A 15 20.37 -9.42 -9.92
CA GLN A 15 19.67 -10.24 -8.93
C GLN A 15 20.30 -9.95 -7.57
N ALA A 16 19.59 -9.19 -6.73
CA ALA A 16 19.94 -9.02 -5.34
C ALA A 16 19.69 -10.35 -4.61
N ALA A 17 20.74 -11.16 -4.45
CA ALA A 17 20.72 -12.27 -3.52
C ALA A 17 20.82 -11.71 -2.10
N TRP A 18 19.68 -11.59 -1.42
CA TRP A 18 19.67 -11.20 -0.02
C TRP A 18 20.16 -12.35 0.83
N ALA A 19 21.21 -12.09 1.60
CA ALA A 19 21.72 -12.99 2.62
C ALA A 19 20.67 -13.15 3.73
N LEU A 20 20.31 -14.40 4.03
CA LEU A 20 19.48 -14.77 5.17
C LEU A 20 20.24 -14.47 6.48
N ALA A 21 20.11 -13.25 6.96
CA ALA A 21 20.54 -12.85 8.30
C ALA A 21 19.32 -12.30 9.06
N GLY A 22 18.62 -13.18 9.79
CA GLY A 22 17.66 -12.77 10.82
C GLY A 22 16.17 -12.90 10.49
N GLY A 23 15.63 -14.12 10.56
CA GLY A 23 14.50 -14.45 11.45
C GLY A 23 13.06 -13.99 11.16
N GLN A 24 12.78 -13.10 10.21
CA GLN A 24 11.40 -12.66 9.94
C GLN A 24 11.10 -12.61 8.43
N VAL A 25 10.07 -13.32 8.00
CA VAL A 25 9.65 -13.33 6.58
C VAL A 25 8.81 -12.09 6.32
N ARG A 26 9.07 -11.38 5.22
CA ARG A 26 8.33 -10.17 4.85
C ARG A 26 7.76 -10.27 3.45
N TYR A 27 6.51 -9.89 3.31
CA TYR A 27 5.83 -9.76 2.02
C TYR A 27 5.17 -8.39 1.92
N SER A 28 4.91 -7.97 0.69
CA SER A 28 4.14 -6.78 0.38
C SER A 28 3.03 -7.14 -0.59
N VAL A 29 1.83 -6.62 -0.37
CA VAL A 29 0.71 -6.75 -1.29
C VAL A 29 0.04 -5.39 -1.44
N PRO A 30 -0.34 -4.97 -2.66
CA PRO A 30 -1.22 -3.82 -2.80
C PRO A 30 -2.56 -4.11 -2.12
N GLU A 31 -3.16 -3.07 -1.56
CA GLU A 31 -4.60 -3.10 -1.31
C GLU A 31 -5.38 -3.30 -2.62
N GLU A 32 -6.70 -3.46 -2.53
CA GLU A 32 -7.55 -3.76 -3.68
C GLU A 32 -7.30 -5.09 -4.37
N ALA A 33 -6.24 -5.83 -3.99
CA ALA A 33 -5.94 -7.14 -4.52
C ALA A 33 -7.09 -8.13 -4.26
N GLU A 34 -7.48 -8.86 -5.31
CA GLU A 34 -8.63 -9.76 -5.27
C GLU A 34 -8.37 -10.99 -4.37
N ALA A 35 -9.45 -11.59 -3.89
CA ALA A 35 -9.40 -12.87 -3.18
C ALA A 35 -8.76 -13.95 -4.08
N GLY A 36 -7.92 -14.79 -3.48
CA GLY A 36 -7.12 -15.80 -4.18
C GLY A 36 -5.78 -15.31 -4.71
N THR A 37 -5.47 -14.00 -4.58
CA THR A 37 -4.14 -13.48 -4.91
C THR A 37 -3.07 -14.16 -4.04
N VAL A 38 -2.01 -14.64 -4.67
CA VAL A 38 -0.86 -15.23 -3.97
C VAL A 38 0.04 -14.10 -3.47
N VAL A 39 0.11 -13.95 -2.15
CA VAL A 39 0.96 -12.97 -1.47
C VAL A 39 2.43 -13.41 -1.46
N GLY A 40 2.67 -14.70 -1.23
CA GLY A 40 4.03 -15.23 -1.10
C GLY A 40 4.08 -16.74 -0.97
N ARG A 41 5.22 -17.34 -1.34
CA ARG A 41 5.44 -18.80 -1.30
C ARG A 41 6.11 -19.20 0.01
N LEU A 42 5.38 -19.05 1.12
CA LEU A 42 5.93 -19.22 2.46
C LEU A 42 6.64 -20.56 2.69
N ALA A 43 6.09 -21.69 2.23
CA ALA A 43 6.80 -22.96 2.34
C ALA A 43 8.19 -22.93 1.69
N GLN A 44 8.28 -22.43 0.45
CA GLN A 44 9.54 -22.34 -0.30
C GLN A 44 10.55 -21.41 0.40
N ASP A 45 10.08 -20.25 0.88
CA ASP A 45 10.93 -19.27 1.56
C ASP A 45 11.43 -19.76 2.93
N LEU A 46 10.72 -20.72 3.54
CA LEU A 46 11.13 -21.44 4.73
C LEU A 46 12.01 -22.68 4.43
N GLY A 47 12.30 -22.96 3.15
CA GLY A 47 13.06 -24.12 2.71
C GLY A 47 12.29 -25.44 2.79
N LEU A 48 10.96 -25.39 2.73
CA LEU A 48 10.08 -26.56 2.63
C LEU A 48 9.63 -26.70 1.17
N GLU A 49 9.80 -27.88 0.57
CA GLU A 49 9.40 -28.08 -0.82
C GLU A 49 7.87 -28.19 -0.94
N ALA A 50 7.32 -27.62 -2.01
CA ALA A 50 5.87 -27.60 -2.23
C ALA A 50 5.34 -29.04 -2.39
N GLY A 51 4.38 -29.43 -1.54
CA GLY A 51 3.79 -30.77 -1.55
C GLY A 51 4.43 -31.75 -0.56
N GLU A 52 5.53 -31.40 0.11
CA GLU A 52 6.08 -32.18 1.22
C GLU A 52 5.09 -32.29 2.38
N ALA A 53 5.21 -33.38 3.16
CA ALA A 53 4.35 -33.60 4.33
C ALA A 53 4.51 -32.46 5.36
N GLU A 54 5.68 -31.85 5.42
CA GLU A 54 6.08 -30.74 6.28
C GLU A 54 5.40 -29.43 5.85
N ALA A 55 5.45 -29.07 4.57
CA ALA A 55 4.76 -27.88 4.04
C ALA A 55 3.25 -27.92 4.31
N ARG A 56 2.65 -29.12 4.22
CA ARG A 56 1.22 -29.35 4.49
C ARG A 56 0.84 -29.24 5.98
N ARG A 57 1.82 -29.17 6.88
CA ARG A 57 1.63 -28.98 8.33
C ARG A 57 1.77 -27.52 8.77
N LEU A 58 1.98 -26.59 7.84
CA LEU A 58 1.91 -25.16 8.15
C LEU A 58 0.48 -24.76 8.52
N ARG A 59 0.35 -23.94 9.57
CA ARG A 59 -0.92 -23.42 10.07
C ARG A 59 -0.77 -21.94 10.36
N LEU A 60 -1.71 -21.13 9.89
CA LEU A 60 -1.77 -19.72 10.21
C LEU A 60 -2.49 -19.59 11.56
N VAL A 61 -1.83 -18.98 12.54
CA VAL A 61 -2.43 -18.66 13.82
C VAL A 61 -3.16 -17.34 13.65
N ALA A 62 -4.48 -17.40 13.53
CA ALA A 62 -5.31 -16.20 13.45
C ALA A 62 -5.39 -15.54 14.84
N GLN A 63 -4.63 -14.47 15.05
CA GLN A 63 -4.80 -13.58 16.22
C GLN A 63 -5.66 -12.37 15.82
N GLY A 64 -6.87 -12.27 16.36
CA GLY A 64 -7.70 -11.07 16.24
C GLY A 64 -8.37 -10.86 14.87
N ARG A 65 -8.74 -9.59 14.58
CA ARG A 65 -9.55 -9.16 13.41
C ARG A 65 -9.21 -10.00 12.20
N ARG A 66 -10.20 -10.77 11.72
CA ARG A 66 -10.11 -11.78 10.66
C ARG A 66 -9.02 -11.39 9.66
N ALA A 67 -7.84 -11.99 9.78
CA ALA A 67 -6.80 -11.77 8.81
C ALA A 67 -7.39 -12.13 7.45
N SER A 68 -7.44 -11.18 6.51
CA SER A 68 -7.90 -11.40 5.14
C SER A 68 -6.92 -12.25 4.33
N VAL A 69 -6.20 -13.14 5.01
CA VAL A 69 -5.09 -13.95 4.52
C VAL A 69 -5.28 -15.36 5.05
N GLU A 70 -5.01 -16.34 4.20
CA GLU A 70 -5.05 -17.76 4.52
C GLU A 70 -3.80 -18.48 3.99
N LEU A 71 -3.56 -19.70 4.48
CA LEU A 71 -2.49 -20.56 3.98
C LEU A 71 -3.06 -21.69 3.13
N SER A 72 -2.52 -21.83 1.92
CA SER A 72 -2.82 -22.96 1.04
C SER A 72 -2.27 -24.25 1.62
N GLY A 73 -3.14 -25.19 1.99
CA GLY A 73 -2.72 -26.52 2.45
C GLY A 73 -2.03 -27.39 1.39
N ALA A 74 -2.16 -27.04 0.10
CA ALA A 74 -1.54 -27.78 -1.01
C ALA A 74 -0.14 -27.27 -1.36
N SER A 75 0.04 -25.94 -1.37
CA SER A 75 1.29 -25.30 -1.81
C SER A 75 2.10 -24.67 -0.68
N GLY A 76 1.49 -24.47 0.49
CA GLY A 76 2.09 -23.70 1.58
C GLY A 76 2.25 -22.21 1.28
N ALA A 77 1.55 -21.69 0.26
CA ALA A 77 1.54 -20.27 -0.09
C ALA A 77 0.54 -19.47 0.76
N LEU A 78 0.86 -18.21 1.03
CA LEU A 78 -0.07 -17.23 1.61
C LEU A 78 -0.96 -16.67 0.50
N LEU A 79 -2.26 -16.68 0.74
CA LEU A 79 -3.31 -16.26 -0.18
C LEU A 79 -4.19 -15.22 0.48
N LEU A 80 -4.72 -14.28 -0.28
CA LEU A 80 -5.78 -13.40 0.23
C LEU A 80 -7.12 -14.13 0.28
N SER A 81 -7.83 -14.06 1.40
CA SER A 81 -9.18 -14.61 1.56
C SER A 81 -10.28 -13.59 1.22
N SER A 82 -9.96 -12.30 1.24
CA SER A 82 -10.83 -11.21 0.78
C SER A 82 -10.00 -10.05 0.25
N ARG A 83 -10.67 -9.13 -0.46
CA ARG A 83 -10.11 -7.81 -0.79
C ARG A 83 -9.60 -7.13 0.48
N LEU A 84 -8.43 -6.50 0.37
CA LEU A 84 -7.83 -5.66 1.40
C LEU A 84 -8.21 -4.21 1.14
N ASP A 85 -8.52 -3.50 2.22
CA ASP A 85 -8.79 -2.07 2.25
C ASP A 85 -7.85 -1.49 3.32
N ARG A 86 -6.85 -0.71 2.90
CA ARG A 86 -5.78 -0.24 3.79
C ARG A 86 -6.32 0.83 4.74
N GLU A 87 -7.23 1.68 4.30
CA GLU A 87 -7.88 2.72 5.10
C GLU A 87 -8.65 2.09 6.26
N GLN A 88 -9.34 0.98 6.02
CA GLN A 88 -10.07 0.25 7.06
C GLN A 88 -9.12 -0.45 8.05
N LEU A 89 -7.98 -0.96 7.58
CA LEU A 89 -7.03 -1.70 8.40
C LEU A 89 -6.16 -0.78 9.27
N CYS A 90 -5.66 0.31 8.69
CA CYS A 90 -4.59 1.13 9.25
C CYS A 90 -4.93 2.63 9.31
N ALA A 91 -6.06 3.06 8.74
CA ALA A 91 -6.41 4.47 8.57
C ALA A 91 -5.25 5.25 7.96
N LYS A 92 -4.80 6.36 8.57
CA LYS A 92 -3.66 7.15 8.08
C LYS A 92 -2.28 6.68 8.60
N SER A 93 -2.20 5.49 9.18
CA SER A 93 -0.95 4.97 9.72
C SER A 93 -0.05 4.43 8.61
N ALA A 94 1.20 4.90 8.56
CA ALA A 94 2.22 4.39 7.68
C ALA A 94 3.48 4.01 8.50
N PRO A 95 4.02 2.78 8.36
CA PRO A 95 3.59 1.70 7.46
C PRO A 95 2.34 0.94 7.94
N CYS A 96 1.57 0.38 7.01
CA CYS A 96 0.47 -0.55 7.30
C CYS A 96 0.97 -1.99 7.21
N ALA A 97 1.25 -2.60 8.36
CA ALA A 97 1.81 -3.96 8.42
C ALA A 97 0.99 -4.88 9.31
N LEU A 98 0.56 -6.01 8.76
CA LEU A 98 -0.09 -7.10 9.47
C LEU A 98 0.98 -8.08 9.97
N ARG A 99 0.97 -8.34 11.28
CA ARG A 99 1.84 -9.34 11.89
C ARG A 99 1.12 -10.67 11.98
N LEU A 100 1.67 -11.67 11.31
CA LEU A 100 1.13 -13.02 11.21
C LEU A 100 2.06 -13.99 11.92
N GLU A 101 1.48 -14.98 12.57
CA GLU A 101 2.21 -16.10 13.19
C GLU A 101 1.88 -17.38 12.44
N VAL A 102 2.90 -18.07 11.95
CA VAL A 102 2.74 -19.34 11.24
C VAL A 102 3.44 -20.44 12.03
N LEU A 103 2.66 -21.48 12.33
CA LEU A 103 3.11 -22.65 13.06
C LEU A 103 3.43 -23.80 12.10
N LEU A 104 4.57 -24.45 12.32
CA LEU A 104 4.81 -25.81 11.84
C LEU A 104 4.62 -26.75 13.02
N GLU A 105 3.71 -27.73 12.94
CA GLU A 105 3.34 -28.55 14.11
C GLU A 105 4.40 -29.59 14.51
N ARG A 106 5.15 -30.14 13.55
CA ARG A 106 6.09 -31.26 13.77
C ARG A 106 7.30 -31.16 12.82
N PRO A 107 8.49 -30.72 13.30
CA PRO A 107 8.76 -30.20 14.65
C PRO A 107 8.04 -28.87 14.90
N LEU A 108 7.71 -28.59 16.17
CA LEU A 108 7.07 -27.33 16.54
C LEU A 108 8.01 -26.16 16.25
N ARG A 109 7.68 -25.33 15.25
CA ARG A 109 8.41 -24.10 14.92
C ARG A 109 7.41 -22.97 14.72
N VAL A 110 7.77 -21.78 15.19
CA VAL A 110 6.97 -20.56 15.01
C VAL A 110 7.74 -19.64 14.08
N PHE A 111 7.05 -19.14 13.06
CA PHE A 111 7.56 -18.15 12.12
C PHE A 111 6.75 -16.87 12.25
N HIS A 112 7.44 -15.75 12.40
CA HIS A 112 6.81 -14.44 12.35
C HIS A 112 6.88 -13.93 10.91
N VAL A 113 5.71 -13.64 10.35
CA VAL A 113 5.58 -13.12 8.98
C VAL A 113 4.99 -11.72 9.07
N GLU A 114 5.62 -10.76 8.41
CA GLU A 114 5.12 -9.40 8.27
C GLU A 114 4.55 -9.23 6.86
N LEU A 115 3.29 -8.82 6.77
CA LEU A 115 2.66 -8.48 5.51
C LEU A 115 2.40 -6.97 5.48
N GLU A 116 3.15 -6.27 4.63
CA GLU A 116 2.91 -4.86 4.34
C GLU A 116 1.78 -4.73 3.30
N VAL A 117 0.80 -3.90 3.61
CA VAL A 117 -0.27 -3.51 2.68
C VAL A 117 0.11 -2.16 2.08
N THR A 118 0.41 -2.14 0.78
CA THR A 118 0.83 -0.92 0.09
C THR A 118 -0.37 -0.16 -0.44
N ASP A 119 -0.31 1.16 -0.29
CA ASP A 119 -1.35 2.10 -0.68
C ASP A 119 -1.54 2.19 -2.21
N ILE A 120 -2.79 2.22 -2.66
CA ILE A 120 -3.19 2.55 -4.03
C ILE A 120 -4.01 3.84 -3.99
N ASN A 121 -3.91 4.66 -5.03
CA ASN A 121 -4.76 5.84 -5.18
C ASN A 121 -6.17 5.45 -5.65
N ASP A 122 -7.01 4.97 -4.72
CA ASP A 122 -8.40 4.60 -4.98
C ASP A 122 -9.42 5.52 -4.28
N ASN A 123 -8.96 6.45 -3.44
CA ASN A 123 -9.80 7.51 -2.87
C ASN A 123 -9.59 8.85 -3.60
N ALA A 124 -10.68 9.58 -3.80
CA ALA A 124 -10.61 10.94 -4.33
C ALA A 124 -10.69 11.96 -3.18
N PRO A 125 -10.04 13.14 -3.30
CA PRO A 125 -10.13 14.17 -2.29
C PRO A 125 -11.58 14.64 -2.06
N VAL A 126 -12.01 14.69 -0.80
CA VAL A 126 -13.37 15.08 -0.41
C VAL A 126 -13.36 16.38 0.36
N PHE A 127 -14.16 17.36 -0.08
CA PHE A 127 -14.43 18.57 0.71
C PHE A 127 -15.49 18.30 1.78
N PRO A 128 -15.38 18.91 2.97
CA PRO A 128 -16.37 18.77 4.04
C PRO A 128 -17.76 19.28 3.65
N ALA A 129 -17.83 20.21 2.69
CA ALA A 129 -19.08 20.74 2.14
C ALA A 129 -19.00 20.86 0.61
N GLN A 130 -20.07 20.46 -0.08
CA GLN A 130 -20.17 20.60 -1.55
C GLN A 130 -20.31 22.05 -2.03
N ARG A 131 -20.74 22.95 -1.14
CA ARG A 131 -20.92 24.38 -1.44
C ARG A 131 -20.51 25.19 -0.23
N LYS A 132 -19.73 26.25 -0.47
CA LYS A 132 -19.37 27.25 0.53
C LYS A 132 -19.85 28.62 0.04
N ASN A 133 -20.73 29.25 0.79
CA ASN A 133 -21.18 30.61 0.50
C ASN A 133 -20.29 31.60 1.24
N LEU A 134 -19.77 32.59 0.53
CA LEU A 134 -18.99 33.68 1.07
C LEU A 134 -19.72 34.99 0.85
N SER A 135 -19.85 35.80 1.90
CA SER A 135 -20.39 37.16 1.82
C SER A 135 -19.23 38.14 2.01
N ILE A 136 -18.91 38.90 0.96
CA ILE A 136 -17.75 39.80 0.92
C ILE A 136 -18.25 41.23 0.76
N ALA A 137 -17.86 42.11 1.67
CA ALA A 137 -18.27 43.51 1.62
C ALA A 137 -17.45 44.28 0.57
N GLU A 138 -18.13 44.88 -0.40
CA GLU A 138 -17.49 45.58 -1.53
C GLU A 138 -16.69 46.82 -1.10
N LEU A 139 -17.14 47.54 -0.07
CA LEU A 139 -16.58 48.84 0.34
C LEU A 139 -15.37 48.71 1.26
N THR A 140 -15.31 47.65 2.06
CA THR A 140 -14.31 47.50 3.14
C THR A 140 -13.25 46.45 2.84
N THR A 141 -13.48 45.59 1.85
CA THR A 141 -12.51 44.57 1.44
C THR A 141 -11.48 45.19 0.50
N LEU A 142 -10.20 45.08 0.86
CA LEU A 142 -9.10 45.61 0.06
C LEU A 142 -8.52 44.53 -0.88
N PRO A 143 -7.98 44.89 -2.06
CA PRO A 143 -7.21 43.97 -2.90
C PRO A 143 -6.09 43.27 -2.12
N GLY A 144 -5.92 41.96 -2.33
CA GLY A 144 -4.98 41.14 -1.58
C GLY A 144 -5.53 40.56 -0.27
N SER A 145 -6.77 40.91 0.11
CA SER A 145 -7.50 40.24 1.20
C SER A 145 -7.64 38.74 0.90
N ARG A 146 -7.42 37.90 1.93
CA ARG A 146 -7.44 36.43 1.81
C ARG A 146 -8.69 35.86 2.44
N PHE A 147 -9.31 34.92 1.75
CA PHE A 147 -10.48 34.20 2.21
C PHE A 147 -10.13 32.72 2.37
N PRO A 148 -9.85 32.25 3.59
CA PRO A 148 -9.50 30.85 3.79
C PRO A 148 -10.70 29.96 3.44
N LEU A 149 -10.45 28.96 2.61
CA LEU A 149 -11.39 27.90 2.29
C LEU A 149 -10.99 26.64 3.07
N GLU A 150 -11.98 25.87 3.49
CA GLU A 150 -11.73 24.55 4.06
C GLU A 150 -11.13 23.65 2.97
N GLY A 151 -10.03 22.98 3.31
CA GLY A 151 -9.36 22.04 2.42
C GLY A 151 -10.19 20.77 2.20
N ALA A 152 -9.91 20.08 1.11
CA ALA A 152 -10.31 18.69 0.94
C ALA A 152 -9.45 17.79 1.82
N SER A 153 -9.96 16.60 2.12
CA SER A 153 -9.23 15.52 2.76
C SER A 153 -9.23 14.31 1.85
N ASP A 154 -8.06 13.71 1.66
CA ASP A 154 -7.91 12.40 1.04
C ASP A 154 -7.69 11.32 2.12
N ALA A 155 -8.22 10.12 1.90
CA ALA A 155 -8.11 8.99 2.82
C ALA A 155 -6.80 8.21 2.63
N ASP A 156 -6.19 8.31 1.43
CA ASP A 156 -4.92 7.68 1.06
C ASP A 156 -3.76 8.23 1.91
N ILE A 157 -2.53 7.77 1.62
CA ILE A 157 -1.31 8.26 2.29
C ILE A 157 -0.20 8.69 1.31
N GLY A 158 0.78 9.41 1.85
CA GLY A 158 1.99 9.78 1.11
C GLY A 158 1.68 10.62 -0.13
N ALA A 159 2.17 10.18 -1.29
CA ALA A 159 1.98 10.89 -2.55
C ALA A 159 0.53 10.83 -3.05
N ASN A 160 -0.23 9.80 -2.69
CA ASN A 160 -1.60 9.63 -3.14
C ASN A 160 -2.56 10.61 -2.45
N ALA A 161 -2.28 10.96 -1.19
CA ALA A 161 -3.01 12.00 -0.46
C ALA A 161 -2.45 13.43 -0.64
N GLN A 162 -1.50 13.65 -1.56
CA GLN A 162 -0.95 14.98 -1.77
C GLN A 162 -1.92 15.86 -2.59
N LEU A 163 -2.41 16.93 -1.97
CA LEU A 163 -3.43 17.78 -2.57
C LEU A 163 -2.84 19.00 -3.29
N SER A 164 -3.46 19.34 -4.42
CA SER A 164 -3.26 20.62 -5.12
C SER A 164 -4.62 21.24 -5.45
N TYR A 165 -4.71 22.56 -5.33
CA TYR A 165 -5.96 23.29 -5.47
C TYR A 165 -5.91 24.23 -6.66
N THR A 166 -6.96 24.18 -7.48
CA THR A 166 -7.16 25.10 -8.60
C THR A 166 -8.49 25.82 -8.42
N LEU A 167 -8.50 27.12 -8.66
CA LEU A 167 -9.72 27.91 -8.72
C LEU A 167 -10.08 28.13 -10.20
N SER A 168 -11.35 28.02 -10.54
CA SER A 168 -11.83 28.40 -11.87
C SER A 168 -11.49 29.86 -12.18
N PRO A 169 -11.19 30.21 -13.44
CA PRO A 169 -10.86 31.59 -13.82
C PRO A 169 -11.90 32.61 -13.34
N SER A 170 -11.44 33.72 -12.75
CA SER A 170 -12.27 34.82 -12.25
C SER A 170 -11.51 36.14 -12.38
N GLU A 171 -12.21 37.24 -12.62
CA GLU A 171 -11.62 38.59 -12.65
C GLU A 171 -11.34 39.14 -11.24
N HIS A 172 -11.96 38.57 -10.21
CA HIS A 172 -11.91 39.09 -8.84
C HIS A 172 -11.11 38.22 -7.88
N PHE A 173 -10.90 36.94 -8.19
CA PHE A 173 -10.28 35.97 -7.29
C PHE A 173 -9.12 35.24 -7.95
N LEU A 174 -8.08 35.00 -7.17
CA LEU A 174 -6.91 34.20 -7.55
C LEU A 174 -6.69 33.10 -6.50
N SER A 175 -6.24 31.92 -6.93
CA SER A 175 -5.81 30.87 -6.00
C SER A 175 -4.48 31.25 -5.36
N GLY A 176 -4.43 31.26 -4.02
CA GLY A 176 -3.17 31.36 -3.28
C GLY A 176 -2.60 29.97 -3.04
N TYR A 177 -1.44 29.67 -3.62
CA TYR A 177 -0.76 28.37 -3.40
C TYR A 177 -0.45 28.19 -1.92
N THR A 178 -1.12 27.23 -1.28
CA THR A 178 -0.69 26.72 0.03
C THR A 178 -0.69 25.20 -0.07
N LYS A 179 0.50 24.60 -0.05
CA LYS A 179 0.66 23.16 0.14
C LYS A 179 0.21 22.87 1.57
N ILE A 180 -0.84 22.08 1.74
CA ILE A 180 -1.26 21.59 3.05
C ILE A 180 -0.65 20.19 3.14
N GLU A 181 0.31 20.01 4.05
CA GLU A 181 0.94 18.71 4.36
C GLU A 181 0.07 17.90 5.32
#